data_AF-A0A6P9DNF8-F1
#
_entry.id   AF-A0A6P9DNF8-F1
#
_cell.length_a   1.000
_cell.length_b   1.000
_cell.length_c   1.000
_cell.angle_alpha   90.00
_cell.angle_beta   90.00
_cell.angle_gamma   90.00
#
_symmetry.space_group_name_H-M   'P 1'
#
loop_
_entity.id
_entity.type
_entity.pdbx_description
1 polymer ?
#
loop_
_entity_poly.entity_id
_entity_poly.type
_entity_poly.pdbx_seq_one_letter_code
_entity_poly.pdbx_strand_id
1 'polypeptide(L)'
;MPDFDHVTLGLIDATVTNARINSRAQEVQAENVTVAEGGQAEINCKLHQYDGSIVVIQNPSRQTLFFNGTRALKDERFQLVEFTQKQVRIVLSNARLEDEGGYYCQLYTEDTHHQIAILTVLVPPDSPLVEVKEQAVEGGEVELTCSVPRSRPAATLRWYRDRKEIKGTSSKQENGKVFSINSMVRFRVDRKDHSSIVTCEAIHPALRGQRKQTQYVLDVQYSPTARIHPPQGVMREGDTLILTCAVNGNPLPRDIKWSRANDTLPERALIEGEVLTIPSLSMLDNGTYSCQVANKHGRSSDQYVLVVYDPGAIVEAQTSVPYAIVGGILALLVFLVICVLIVMVWCSIRQKGSYLTHEASGLDEHGEAREAFLNGGDGHKRKEEFFI
;
A
#
# COMPACT_ATOMS: atom_id res chain seq x y z
N MET A 1 -96.39 10.42 14.79
CA MET A 1 -96.00 9.02 15.02
C MET A 1 -96.87 8.17 14.13
N PRO A 2 -96.37 7.26 13.27
CA PRO A 2 -95.01 7.02 12.71
C PRO A 2 -95.02 7.38 11.18
N ASP A 3 -94.14 6.97 10.25
CA ASP A 3 -92.67 6.85 10.06
C ASP A 3 -92.46 6.50 8.56
N PHE A 4 -91.28 6.85 8.00
CA PHE A 4 -90.49 6.28 6.86
C PHE A 4 -91.18 5.74 5.57
N ASP A 5 -90.73 5.97 4.32
CA ASP A 5 -89.37 5.79 3.78
C ASP A 5 -89.13 6.47 2.40
N HIS A 6 -87.83 6.76 2.15
CA HIS A 6 -87.01 7.10 0.95
C HIS A 6 -87.62 7.13 -0.49
N VAL A 7 -87.15 7.97 -1.43
CA VAL A 7 -85.93 7.71 -2.27
C VAL A 7 -85.54 8.92 -3.18
N THR A 8 -84.24 9.26 -3.16
CA THR A 8 -83.30 9.92 -4.12
C THR A 8 -83.57 11.28 -4.78
N LEU A 9 -82.63 12.22 -4.54
CA LEU A 9 -82.36 13.44 -5.32
C LEU A 9 -81.09 13.25 -6.15
N GLY A 10 -81.19 13.47 -7.47
CA GLY A 10 -80.07 13.44 -8.41
C GLY A 10 -79.24 14.73 -8.39
N LEU A 11 -77.92 14.57 -8.56
CA LEU A 11 -76.94 15.65 -8.76
C LEU A 11 -77.15 16.36 -10.11
N ILE A 12 -77.02 17.68 -10.11
CA ILE A 12 -76.72 18.47 -11.32
C ILE A 12 -75.31 19.03 -11.13
N ASP A 13 -74.38 18.49 -11.90
CA ASP A 13 -72.97 18.90 -11.91
C ASP A 13 -72.81 20.10 -12.87
N ALA A 14 -72.28 21.21 -12.35
CA ALA A 14 -71.93 22.38 -13.14
C ALA A 14 -70.61 22.11 -13.86
N THR A 15 -70.66 21.96 -15.18
CA THR A 15 -69.49 21.81 -16.03
C THR A 15 -68.72 23.13 -16.13
N VAL A 16 -67.72 23.30 -15.24
CA VAL A 16 -66.62 24.23 -15.48
C VAL A 16 -65.77 23.64 -16.60
N THR A 17 -65.91 24.21 -17.79
CA THR A 17 -65.05 23.91 -18.93
C THR A 17 -63.63 24.34 -18.60
N ASN A 18 -62.81 23.36 -18.22
CA ASN A 18 -61.39 23.52 -17.99
C ASN A 18 -60.71 23.72 -19.35
N ALA A 19 -60.69 24.95 -19.84
CA ALA A 19 -59.90 25.33 -20.99
C ALA A 19 -58.41 25.09 -20.64
N ARG A 20 -57.84 24.01 -21.17
CA ARG A 20 -56.38 23.84 -21.23
C ARG A 20 -55.80 24.99 -22.05
N ILE A 21 -55.43 26.06 -21.37
CA ILE A 21 -54.46 27.02 -21.91
C ILE A 21 -53.15 26.25 -21.99
N ASN A 22 -52.84 25.76 -23.18
CA ASN A 22 -51.52 25.25 -23.52
C ASN A 22 -50.62 26.48 -23.70
N SER A 23 -50.33 27.20 -22.60
CA SER A 23 -49.37 28.29 -22.62
C SER A 23 -47.99 27.67 -22.76
N ARG A 24 -47.36 28.02 -23.87
CA ARG A 24 -45.94 27.82 -24.13
C ARG A 24 -45.15 28.64 -23.09
N ALA A 25 -44.91 28.07 -21.92
CA ALA A 25 -44.20 28.73 -20.82
C ALA A 25 -42.73 28.94 -21.20
N GLN A 26 -42.24 30.17 -21.09
CA GLN A 26 -40.81 30.45 -21.23
C GLN A 26 -40.06 29.93 -20.01
N GLU A 27 -38.84 29.46 -20.22
CA GLU A 27 -38.02 28.88 -19.15
C GLU A 27 -36.54 29.20 -19.38
N VAL A 28 -35.79 29.32 -18.29
CA VAL A 28 -34.34 29.50 -18.30
C VAL A 28 -33.70 28.35 -17.53
N GLN A 29 -32.68 27.72 -18.12
CA GLN A 29 -31.91 26.67 -17.47
C GLN A 29 -30.43 27.04 -17.41
N ALA A 30 -29.75 26.67 -16.34
CA ALA A 30 -28.34 26.93 -16.13
C ALA A 30 -27.74 25.79 -15.30
N GLU A 31 -26.50 25.42 -15.63
CA GLU A 31 -25.80 24.28 -15.01
C GLU A 31 -24.66 24.78 -14.12
N ASN A 32 -24.29 24.00 -13.10
CA ASN A 32 -23.17 24.33 -12.22
C ASN A 32 -21.84 24.17 -12.96
N VAL A 33 -20.90 25.06 -12.65
CA VAL A 33 -19.60 25.13 -13.33
C VAL A 33 -18.50 24.97 -12.30
N THR A 34 -17.50 24.14 -12.60
CA THR A 34 -16.33 23.97 -11.76
C THR A 34 -15.07 24.25 -12.57
N VAL A 35 -14.22 25.15 -12.08
CA VAL A 35 -13.01 25.60 -12.77
C VAL A 35 -11.84 25.61 -11.80
N ALA A 36 -10.61 25.42 -12.28
CA ALA A 36 -9.42 25.65 -11.47
C ALA A 36 -9.11 27.16 -11.39
N GLU A 37 -8.51 27.61 -10.30
CA GLU A 37 -8.02 29.00 -10.14
C GLU A 37 -7.12 29.41 -11.32
N GLY A 38 -7.32 30.64 -11.82
CA GLY A 38 -6.66 31.15 -13.02
C GLY A 38 -7.24 30.63 -14.34
N GLY A 39 -8.12 29.62 -14.30
CA GLY A 39 -8.76 29.03 -15.46
C GLY A 39 -9.89 29.89 -16.06
N GLN A 40 -10.58 29.30 -17.03
CA GLN A 40 -11.71 29.89 -17.73
C GLN A 40 -13.00 29.11 -17.42
N ALA A 41 -14.06 29.82 -17.03
CA ALA A 41 -15.37 29.25 -16.75
C ALA A 41 -16.38 29.73 -17.79
N GLU A 42 -17.22 28.81 -18.27
CA GLU A 42 -18.31 29.12 -19.20
C GLU A 42 -19.65 28.99 -18.47
N ILE A 43 -20.40 30.09 -18.37
CA ILE A 43 -21.74 30.10 -17.78
C ILE A 43 -22.74 30.19 -18.92
N ASN A 44 -23.56 29.15 -19.05
CA ASN A 44 -24.52 29.02 -20.14
C ASN A 44 -25.95 29.05 -19.60
N CYS A 45 -26.71 30.07 -20.00
CA CYS A 45 -28.13 30.19 -19.74
C CYS A 45 -28.88 29.69 -20.98
N LYS A 46 -29.45 28.48 -20.93
CA LYS A 46 -30.32 27.96 -21.99
C LYS A 46 -31.68 28.63 -21.89
N LEU A 47 -32.20 29.08 -23.03
CA LEU A 47 -33.48 29.77 -23.16
C LEU A 47 -34.48 28.86 -23.91
N HIS A 48 -35.67 28.68 -23.36
CA HIS A 48 -36.74 27.94 -23.99
C HIS A 48 -37.83 28.88 -24.48
N GLN A 49 -38.16 28.78 -25.77
CA GLN A 49 -39.24 29.55 -26.43
C GLN A 49 -39.05 31.08 -26.31
N TYR A 50 -37.79 31.53 -26.37
CA TYR A 50 -37.41 32.93 -26.26
C TYR A 50 -38.07 33.81 -27.34
N ASP A 51 -38.72 34.88 -26.90
CA ASP A 51 -39.49 35.82 -27.73
C ASP A 51 -38.78 37.16 -27.97
N GLY A 52 -37.55 37.33 -27.47
CA GLY A 52 -36.83 38.61 -27.51
C GLY A 52 -36.95 39.43 -26.21
N SER A 53 -37.58 38.89 -25.17
CA SER A 53 -37.64 39.49 -23.82
C SER A 53 -36.25 39.78 -23.24
N ILE A 54 -36.20 40.62 -22.21
CA ILE A 54 -34.94 41.08 -21.62
C ILE A 54 -34.30 39.94 -20.82
N VAL A 55 -33.05 39.62 -21.15
CA VAL A 55 -32.20 38.70 -20.38
C VAL A 55 -31.22 39.50 -19.54
N VAL A 56 -31.13 39.21 -18.24
CA VAL A 56 -30.16 39.82 -17.33
C VAL A 56 -29.33 38.72 -16.70
N ILE A 57 -28.01 38.90 -16.71
CA ILE A 57 -27.09 38.02 -15.99
C ILE A 57 -26.50 38.79 -14.83
N GLN A 58 -26.61 38.26 -13.62
CA GLN A 58 -26.04 38.86 -12.40
C GLN A 58 -24.97 37.97 -11.78
N ASN A 59 -23.99 38.60 -11.13
CA ASN A 59 -22.96 37.93 -10.35
C ASN A 59 -23.49 37.48 -8.96
N PRO A 60 -22.68 36.78 -8.14
CA PRO A 60 -23.07 36.35 -6.79
C PRO A 60 -23.49 37.50 -5.85
N SER A 61 -22.98 38.70 -6.06
CA SER A 61 -23.35 39.91 -5.33
C SER A 61 -24.59 40.62 -5.88
N ARG A 62 -25.33 39.99 -6.81
CA ARG A 62 -26.52 40.55 -7.48
C ARG A 62 -26.26 41.80 -8.33
N GLN A 63 -25.01 42.04 -8.72
CA GLN A 63 -24.66 43.09 -9.67
C GLN A 63 -24.86 42.59 -11.10
N THR A 64 -25.48 43.42 -11.94
CA THR A 64 -25.70 43.09 -13.35
C THR A 64 -24.37 43.04 -14.12
N LEU A 65 -24.04 41.88 -14.67
CA LEU A 65 -22.91 41.66 -15.57
C LEU A 65 -23.27 42.06 -17.00
N PHE A 66 -24.41 41.54 -17.47
CA PHE A 66 -24.94 41.82 -18.80
C PHE A 66 -26.43 42.15 -18.70
N PHE A 67 -26.81 43.23 -19.36
CA PHE A 67 -28.18 43.58 -19.63
C PHE A 67 -28.41 43.37 -21.13
N ASN A 68 -29.12 42.30 -21.46
CA ASN A 68 -29.24 41.76 -22.80
C ASN A 68 -27.84 41.51 -23.41
N GLY A 69 -27.57 41.98 -24.63
CA GLY A 69 -26.26 41.89 -25.27
C GLY A 69 -25.20 42.87 -24.74
N THR A 70 -25.54 43.75 -23.80
CA THR A 70 -24.66 44.86 -23.38
C THR A 70 -24.02 44.58 -22.03
N ARG A 71 -22.70 44.72 -21.93
CA ARG A 71 -21.95 44.63 -20.66
C ARG A 71 -22.31 45.82 -19.76
N ALA A 72 -22.71 45.54 -18.53
CA ALA A 72 -23.05 46.54 -17.52
C ALA A 72 -21.96 46.72 -16.45
N LEU A 73 -21.19 45.67 -16.12
CA LEU A 73 -20.09 45.75 -15.17
C LEU A 73 -18.75 46.01 -15.87
N LYS A 74 -17.93 46.94 -15.35
CA LYS A 74 -16.59 47.25 -15.88
C LYS A 74 -15.52 46.21 -15.42
N ASP A 75 -15.82 44.93 -15.57
CA ASP A 75 -14.86 43.84 -15.40
C ASP A 75 -14.68 43.14 -16.75
N GLU A 76 -13.52 43.34 -17.38
CA GLU A 76 -13.23 42.81 -18.72
C GLU A 76 -12.98 41.30 -18.75
N ARG A 77 -12.86 40.66 -17.57
CA ARG A 77 -12.75 39.21 -17.49
C ARG A 77 -14.03 38.50 -17.92
N PHE A 78 -15.17 39.18 -17.83
CA PHE A 78 -16.47 38.69 -18.29
C PHE A 78 -16.72 39.10 -19.75
N GLN A 79 -16.85 38.12 -20.63
CA GLN A 79 -17.09 38.30 -22.05
C GLN A 79 -18.37 37.60 -22.46
N LEU A 80 -19.25 38.28 -23.20
CA LEU A 80 -20.40 37.65 -23.84
C LEU A 80 -19.91 37.01 -25.13
N VAL A 81 -19.98 35.68 -25.22
CA VAL A 81 -19.45 34.93 -26.36
C VAL A 81 -20.54 34.44 -27.30
N GLU A 82 -21.76 34.25 -26.80
CA GLU A 82 -22.89 33.84 -27.62
C GLU A 82 -24.19 34.41 -27.06
N PHE A 83 -25.03 34.96 -27.94
CA PHE A 83 -26.42 35.31 -27.66
C PHE A 83 -27.27 34.85 -28.85
N THR A 84 -28.06 33.80 -28.65
CA THR A 84 -28.99 33.26 -29.66
C THR A 84 -30.39 33.06 -29.06
N GLN A 85 -31.36 32.66 -29.89
CA GLN A 85 -32.70 32.31 -29.43
C GLN A 85 -32.75 31.10 -28.48
N LYS A 86 -31.67 30.33 -28.38
CA LYS A 86 -31.62 29.10 -27.58
C LYS A 86 -30.74 29.24 -26.34
N GLN A 87 -29.80 30.18 -26.32
CA GLN A 87 -28.88 30.31 -25.20
C GLN A 87 -28.16 31.65 -25.17
N VAL A 88 -27.73 32.03 -23.97
CA VAL A 88 -26.79 33.13 -23.70
C VAL A 88 -25.61 32.54 -22.96
N ARG A 89 -24.42 32.61 -23.58
CA ARG A 89 -23.18 32.10 -22.99
C ARG A 89 -22.23 33.25 -22.70
N ILE A 90 -21.80 33.33 -21.44
CA ILE A 90 -20.73 34.23 -21.00
C ILE A 90 -19.52 33.42 -20.55
N VAL A 91 -18.36 34.03 -20.66
CA VAL A 91 -17.09 33.45 -20.28
C VAL A 91 -16.43 34.34 -19.25
N LEU A 92 -15.97 33.73 -18.15
CA LEU A 92 -15.11 34.35 -17.15
C LEU A 92 -13.68 33.83 -17.33
N SER A 93 -12.75 34.72 -17.71
CA SER A 93 -11.31 34.41 -17.76
C SER A 93 -10.62 34.70 -16.42
N ASN A 94 -9.54 33.97 -16.11
CA ASN A 94 -8.75 34.17 -14.90
C ASN A 94 -9.63 34.13 -13.64
N ALA A 95 -10.31 32.98 -13.46
CA ALA A 95 -11.22 32.74 -12.34
C ALA A 95 -10.49 32.78 -10.99
N ARG A 96 -11.08 33.47 -10.01
CA ARG A 96 -10.54 33.67 -8.67
C ARG A 96 -11.48 33.10 -7.62
N LEU A 97 -10.96 32.86 -6.43
CA LEU A 97 -11.78 32.41 -5.29
C LEU A 97 -12.92 33.39 -4.96
N GLU A 98 -12.74 34.69 -5.19
CA GLU A 98 -13.78 35.70 -4.98
C GLU A 98 -14.96 35.56 -5.96
N ASP A 99 -14.76 34.97 -7.14
CA ASP A 99 -15.79 34.85 -8.17
C ASP A 99 -16.80 33.72 -7.89
N GLU A 100 -16.55 32.88 -6.88
CA GLU A 100 -17.43 31.79 -6.50
C GLU A 100 -18.81 32.26 -6.05
N GLY A 101 -19.82 31.48 -6.38
CA GLY A 101 -21.20 31.69 -5.93
C GLY A 101 -22.22 31.47 -7.04
N GLY A 102 -23.46 31.86 -6.77
CA GLY A 102 -24.55 31.74 -7.73
C GLY A 102 -24.54 32.87 -8.75
N TYR A 103 -24.46 32.53 -10.03
CA TYR A 103 -24.70 33.44 -11.14
C TYR A 103 -26.15 33.30 -11.58
N TYR A 104 -26.85 34.43 -11.69
CA TYR A 104 -28.30 34.44 -11.90
C TYR A 104 -28.59 34.75 -13.36
N CYS A 105 -29.23 33.81 -14.05
CA CYS A 105 -29.82 34.03 -15.36
C CYS A 105 -31.30 34.41 -15.15
N GLN A 106 -31.67 35.66 -15.46
CA GLN A 106 -33.03 36.17 -15.29
C GLN A 106 -33.62 36.53 -16.65
N LEU A 107 -34.82 36.05 -16.94
CA LEU A 107 -35.59 36.36 -18.14
C LEU A 107 -36.85 37.11 -17.72
N TYR A 108 -36.90 38.38 -18.10
CA TYR A 108 -37.98 39.29 -17.75
C TYR A 108 -39.09 39.22 -18.80
N THR A 109 -40.07 38.34 -18.56
CA THR A 109 -41.35 38.30 -19.28
C THR A 109 -42.46 38.89 -18.42
N GLU A 110 -43.74 38.61 -18.72
CA GLU A 110 -44.87 38.96 -17.84
C GLU A 110 -44.65 38.38 -16.42
N ASP A 111 -44.23 37.12 -16.36
CA ASP A 111 -43.67 36.49 -15.15
C ASP A 111 -42.13 36.46 -15.22
N THR A 112 -41.42 36.74 -14.13
CA THR A 112 -39.95 36.67 -14.15
C THR A 112 -39.48 35.23 -13.95
N HIS A 113 -38.78 34.69 -14.94
CA HIS A 113 -38.16 33.37 -14.87
C HIS A 113 -36.70 33.52 -14.45
N HIS A 114 -36.21 32.66 -13.56
CA HIS A 114 -34.81 32.71 -13.16
C HIS A 114 -34.24 31.33 -12.86
N GLN A 115 -32.93 31.21 -13.10
CA GLN A 115 -32.15 30.03 -12.73
C GLN A 115 -30.76 30.45 -12.24
N ILE A 116 -30.14 29.60 -11.43
CA ILE A 116 -28.85 29.86 -10.79
C ILE A 116 -27.83 28.83 -11.28
N ALA A 117 -26.70 29.30 -11.84
CA ALA A 117 -25.51 28.51 -12.08
C ALA A 117 -24.50 28.72 -10.94
N ILE A 118 -24.16 27.67 -10.18
CA ILE A 118 -23.17 27.79 -9.11
C ILE A 118 -21.76 27.62 -9.70
N LEU A 119 -20.93 28.65 -9.60
CA LEU A 119 -19.52 28.58 -9.93
C LEU A 119 -18.71 28.15 -8.70
N THR A 120 -18.02 27.02 -8.82
CA THR A 120 -17.06 26.51 -7.82
C THR A 120 -15.64 26.65 -8.37
N VAL A 121 -14.73 27.24 -7.59
CA VAL A 121 -13.33 27.43 -7.99
C VAL A 121 -12.46 26.49 -7.16
N LEU A 122 -11.75 25.61 -7.85
CA LEU A 122 -10.82 24.66 -7.25
C LEU A 122 -9.41 25.25 -7.19
N VAL A 123 -8.70 25.01 -6.09
CA VAL A 123 -7.29 25.34 -5.95
C VAL A 123 -6.51 24.02 -5.91
N PRO A 124 -5.85 23.62 -7.00
CA PRO A 124 -5.04 22.40 -7.00
C PRO A 124 -3.90 22.53 -5.98
N PRO A 125 -3.54 21.44 -5.28
CA PRO A 125 -2.38 21.44 -4.40
C PRO A 125 -1.08 21.46 -5.21
N ASP A 126 -0.07 22.12 -4.67
CA ASP A 126 1.31 21.95 -5.11
C ASP A 126 1.86 20.57 -4.73
N SER A 127 3.09 20.28 -5.14
CA SER A 127 3.78 19.08 -4.67
C SER A 127 3.90 19.12 -3.15
N PRO A 128 3.50 18.05 -2.43
CA PRO A 128 3.54 18.05 -0.97
C PRO A 128 4.97 18.25 -0.44
N LEU A 129 5.13 18.89 0.71
CA LEU A 129 6.42 19.01 1.37
C LEU A 129 6.53 17.92 2.44
N VAL A 130 7.63 17.14 2.41
CA VAL A 130 7.89 16.08 3.39
C VAL A 130 9.07 16.44 4.26
N GLU A 131 8.88 16.44 5.57
CA GLU A 131 9.89 16.78 6.57
C GLU A 131 10.01 15.66 7.61
N VAL A 132 11.23 15.40 8.06
CA VAL A 132 11.50 14.50 9.18
C VAL A 132 11.65 15.32 10.46
N LYS A 133 11.04 14.87 11.55
CA LYS A 133 11.13 15.57 12.83
C LYS A 133 12.54 15.50 13.43
N GLU A 134 13.11 14.30 13.46
CA GLU A 134 14.41 13.99 14.04
C GLU A 134 15.13 12.92 13.23
N GLN A 135 16.46 12.88 13.33
CA GLN A 135 17.27 11.89 12.63
C GLN A 135 16.87 10.46 13.03
N ALA A 136 16.55 9.63 12.04
CA ALA A 136 16.19 8.24 12.26
C ALA A 136 17.41 7.40 12.70
N VAL A 137 17.22 6.56 13.72
CA VAL A 137 18.22 5.64 14.26
C VAL A 137 17.63 4.22 14.31
N GLU A 138 18.43 3.21 13.99
CA GLU A 138 18.05 1.79 14.03
C GLU A 138 17.39 1.40 15.36
N GLY A 139 16.28 0.66 15.27
CA GLY A 139 15.47 0.22 16.41
C GLY A 139 14.53 1.30 16.98
N GLY A 140 14.74 2.57 16.61
CA GLY A 140 13.88 3.69 16.95
C GLY A 140 12.66 3.83 16.03
N GLU A 141 11.92 4.92 16.24
CA GLU A 141 10.81 5.34 15.37
C GLU A 141 11.18 6.60 14.60
N VAL A 142 10.79 6.65 13.33
CA VAL A 142 10.87 7.86 12.51
C VAL A 142 9.49 8.51 12.44
N GLU A 143 9.46 9.84 12.52
CA GLU A 143 8.26 10.65 12.36
C GLU A 143 8.42 11.55 11.14
N LEU A 144 7.57 11.32 10.14
CA LEU A 144 7.52 12.11 8.92
C LEU A 144 6.23 12.93 8.89
N THR A 145 6.35 14.19 8.51
CA THR A 145 5.22 15.08 8.26
C THR A 145 5.15 15.42 6.78
N CYS A 146 3.97 15.34 6.20
CA CYS A 146 3.66 15.75 4.84
C CYS A 146 2.67 16.90 4.88
N SER A 147 3.00 18.04 4.27
CA SER A 147 2.19 19.25 4.29
C SER A 147 1.80 19.72 2.90
N VAL A 148 0.56 20.17 2.77
CA VAL A 148 0.01 20.89 1.63
C VAL A 148 -0.57 22.19 2.18
N PRO A 149 0.11 23.34 1.99
CA PRO A 149 -0.27 24.59 2.64
C PRO A 149 -1.53 25.22 2.05
N ARG A 150 -1.88 24.88 0.81
CA ARG A 150 -2.98 25.50 0.07
C ARG A 150 -3.65 24.51 -0.88
N SER A 151 -4.92 24.21 -0.65
CA SER A 151 -5.78 23.52 -1.62
C SER A 151 -7.26 23.85 -1.42
N ARG A 152 -8.09 23.67 -2.45
CA ARG A 152 -9.55 23.78 -2.36
C ARG A 152 -10.22 22.84 -3.37
N PRO A 153 -11.00 21.84 -2.92
CA PRO A 153 -11.25 21.46 -1.51
C PRO A 153 -9.99 20.95 -0.79
N ALA A 154 -10.12 20.57 0.48
CA ALA A 154 -9.00 19.97 1.22
C ALA A 154 -8.46 18.73 0.49
N ALA A 155 -7.16 18.73 0.18
CA ALA A 155 -6.52 17.59 -0.46
C ALA A 155 -6.46 16.39 0.49
N THR A 156 -6.54 15.18 -0.06
CA THR A 156 -6.35 13.95 0.71
C THR A 156 -4.90 13.52 0.58
N LEU A 157 -4.20 13.43 1.71
CA LEU A 157 -2.81 12.94 1.76
C LEU A 157 -2.79 11.45 2.06
N ARG A 158 -2.03 10.70 1.26
CA ARG A 158 -1.77 9.26 1.46
C ARG A 158 -0.28 8.98 1.51
N TRP A 159 0.10 8.05 2.36
CA TRP A 159 1.47 7.61 2.53
C TRP A 159 1.67 6.23 1.94
N TYR A 160 2.77 6.05 1.22
CA TYR A 160 3.17 4.79 0.64
C TYR A 160 4.60 4.44 1.04
N ARG A 161 4.81 3.20 1.46
CA ARG A 161 6.12 2.59 1.72
C ARG A 161 6.12 1.22 1.08
N ASP A 162 7.15 0.91 0.29
CA ASP A 162 7.25 -0.36 -0.45
C ASP A 162 6.00 -0.67 -1.31
N ARG A 163 5.43 0.39 -1.92
CA ARG A 163 4.18 0.36 -2.70
C ARG A 163 2.91 0.01 -1.90
N LYS A 164 3.01 -0.12 -0.58
CA LYS A 164 1.89 -0.36 0.33
C LYS A 164 1.47 0.92 1.02
N GLU A 165 0.16 1.16 1.08
CA GLU A 165 -0.39 2.30 1.81
C GLU A 165 -0.21 2.09 3.32
N ILE A 166 0.31 3.11 4.01
CA ILE A 166 0.44 3.16 5.46
C ILE A 166 -0.47 4.23 6.04
N LYS A 167 -1.04 3.96 7.21
CA LYS A 167 -1.99 4.89 7.85
C LYS A 167 -1.23 6.03 8.52
N GLY A 168 -1.47 7.26 8.04
CA GLY A 168 -1.06 8.48 8.72
C GLY A 168 -2.23 9.13 9.48
N THR A 169 -1.90 10.06 10.37
CA THR A 169 -2.85 10.92 11.06
C THR A 169 -2.89 12.27 10.36
N SER A 170 -4.02 12.60 9.75
CA SER A 170 -4.18 13.85 9.00
C SER A 170 -4.95 14.89 9.80
N SER A 171 -4.51 16.15 9.74
CA SER A 171 -5.20 17.32 10.25
C SER A 171 -5.43 18.32 9.11
N LYS A 172 -6.54 19.04 9.19
CA LYS A 172 -6.90 20.10 8.24
C LYS A 172 -7.17 21.38 8.99
N GLN A 173 -6.71 22.48 8.43
CA GLN A 173 -6.95 23.83 8.91
C GLN A 173 -7.55 24.64 7.77
N GLU A 174 -8.64 25.34 8.04
CA GLU A 174 -9.30 26.22 7.09
C GLU A 174 -8.75 27.64 7.25
N ASN A 175 -8.21 28.20 6.17
CA ASN A 175 -7.62 29.54 6.12
C ASN A 175 -8.36 30.36 5.06
N GLY A 176 -9.50 30.94 5.44
CA GLY A 176 -10.41 31.61 4.51
C GLY A 176 -11.14 30.60 3.63
N LYS A 177 -11.01 30.69 2.30
CA LYS A 177 -11.63 29.74 1.36
C LYS A 177 -10.76 28.52 1.04
N VAL A 178 -9.50 28.51 1.46
CA VAL A 178 -8.54 27.44 1.19
C VAL A 178 -8.23 26.64 2.44
N PHE A 179 -7.69 25.45 2.25
CA PHE A 179 -7.31 24.53 3.31
C PHE A 179 -5.80 24.32 3.31
N SER A 180 -5.23 24.23 4.51
CA SER A 180 -3.91 23.66 4.77
C SER A 180 -4.10 22.27 5.37
N ILE A 181 -3.39 21.27 4.85
CA ILE A 181 -3.51 19.87 5.25
C ILE A 181 -2.15 19.35 5.64
N ASN A 182 -2.05 18.78 6.84
CA ASN A 182 -0.86 18.10 7.30
C ASN A 182 -1.22 16.63 7.56
N SER A 183 -0.30 15.73 7.24
CA SER A 183 -0.41 14.32 7.58
C SER A 183 0.88 13.86 8.21
N MET A 184 0.79 13.14 9.32
CA MET A 184 1.95 12.63 10.06
C MET A 184 1.91 11.11 10.08
N VAL A 185 3.07 10.47 9.87
CA VAL A 185 3.22 9.02 9.99
C VAL A 185 4.39 8.69 10.91
N ARG A 186 4.20 7.67 11.75
CA ARG A 186 5.23 7.14 12.66
C ARG A 186 5.36 5.64 12.49
N PHE A 187 6.59 5.15 12.39
CA PHE A 187 6.87 3.72 12.32
C PHE A 187 8.32 3.42 12.75
N ARG A 188 8.55 2.18 13.18
CA ARG A 188 9.90 1.69 13.50
C ARG A 188 10.75 1.48 12.25
N VAL A 189 12.05 1.73 12.41
CA VAL A 189 13.05 1.59 11.34
C VAL A 189 14.24 0.73 11.77
N ASP A 190 14.83 0.07 10.79
CA ASP A 190 16.00 -0.81 10.94
C ASP A 190 17.07 -0.43 9.89
N ARG A 191 18.30 -0.94 10.02
CA ARG A 191 19.40 -0.66 9.07
C ARG A 191 19.04 -0.99 7.62
N LYS A 192 18.17 -2.00 7.39
CA LYS A 192 17.70 -2.39 6.06
C LYS A 192 16.80 -1.33 5.39
N ASP A 193 16.25 -0.40 6.18
CA ASP A 193 15.38 0.67 5.68
C ASP A 193 16.18 1.91 5.26
N HIS A 194 17.49 1.94 5.51
CA HIS A 194 18.35 3.01 5.01
C HIS A 194 18.29 3.07 3.47
N SER A 195 18.17 4.28 2.93
CA SER A 195 17.95 4.56 1.50
C SER A 195 16.63 4.03 0.92
N SER A 196 15.71 3.52 1.74
CA SER A 196 14.36 3.17 1.28
C SER A 196 13.49 4.42 1.08
N ILE A 197 12.50 4.34 0.19
CA ILE A 197 11.68 5.49 -0.23
C ILE A 197 10.32 5.45 0.44
N VAL A 198 9.93 6.57 1.04
CA VAL A 198 8.57 6.84 1.52
C VAL A 198 7.96 7.91 0.64
N THR A 199 6.75 7.67 0.12
CA THR A 199 6.06 8.61 -0.77
C THR A 199 4.85 9.20 -0.09
N CYS A 200 4.71 10.52 -0.11
CA CYS A 200 3.46 11.21 0.21
C CYS A 200 2.78 11.63 -1.10
N GLU A 201 1.53 11.25 -1.29
CA GLU A 201 0.72 11.58 -2.46
C GLU A 201 -0.48 12.46 -2.05
N ALA A 202 -0.67 13.58 -2.76
CA ALA A 202 -1.83 14.44 -2.62
C ALA A 202 -2.85 14.13 -3.72
N ILE A 203 -4.07 13.82 -3.29
CA ILE A 203 -5.21 13.53 -4.14
C ILE A 203 -6.18 14.71 -4.09
N HIS A 204 -6.55 15.21 -5.26
CA HIS A 204 -7.42 16.38 -5.38
C HIS A 204 -8.19 16.37 -6.72
N PRO A 205 -9.49 16.77 -6.73
CA PRO A 205 -10.34 16.71 -7.93
C PRO A 205 -9.80 17.57 -9.10
N ALA A 206 -9.13 18.69 -8.82
CA ALA A 206 -8.56 19.55 -9.86
C ALA A 206 -7.39 18.91 -10.63
N LEU A 207 -6.77 17.84 -10.11
CA LEU A 207 -5.63 17.20 -10.76
C LEU A 207 -6.03 16.28 -11.92
N ARG A 208 -7.32 15.92 -12.08
CA ARG A 208 -7.83 15.09 -13.18
C ARG A 208 -7.00 13.81 -13.44
N GLY A 209 -6.58 13.13 -12.38
CA GLY A 209 -5.77 11.91 -12.46
C GLY A 209 -4.25 12.13 -12.55
N GLN A 210 -3.78 13.38 -12.61
CA GLN A 210 -2.36 13.68 -12.40
C GLN A 210 -1.96 13.42 -10.95
N ARG A 211 -0.72 12.98 -10.75
CA ARG A 211 -0.19 12.65 -9.42
C ARG A 211 0.71 13.78 -8.94
N LYS A 212 0.36 14.39 -7.82
CA LYS A 212 1.24 15.27 -7.07
C LYS A 212 1.76 14.50 -5.87
N GLN A 213 3.03 14.09 -5.95
CA GLN A 213 3.65 13.26 -4.94
C GLN A 213 5.08 13.72 -4.67
N THR A 214 5.55 13.45 -3.46
CA THR A 214 6.92 13.73 -3.02
C THR A 214 7.50 12.47 -2.41
N GLN A 215 8.71 12.14 -2.85
CA GLN A 215 9.47 10.99 -2.39
C GLN A 215 10.52 11.46 -1.39
N TYR A 216 10.54 10.83 -0.22
CA TYR A 216 11.51 11.04 0.83
C TYR A 216 12.40 9.79 0.96
N VAL A 217 13.72 9.98 0.86
CA VAL A 217 14.70 8.92 1.03
C VAL A 217 15.07 8.84 2.51
N LEU A 218 14.82 7.69 3.13
CA LEU A 218 15.09 7.48 4.55
C LEU A 218 16.60 7.43 4.82
N ASP A 219 17.08 8.33 5.69
CA ASP A 219 18.43 8.26 6.24
C ASP A 219 18.40 7.65 7.64
N VAL A 220 18.48 6.32 7.71
CA VAL A 220 18.55 5.59 8.98
C VAL A 220 20.01 5.41 9.40
N GLN A 221 20.37 5.89 10.59
CA GLN A 221 21.71 5.71 11.15
C GLN A 221 21.78 4.44 12.01
N TYR A 222 22.91 3.74 11.96
CA TYR A 222 23.12 2.44 12.60
C TYR A 222 24.60 2.19 12.96
N SER A 223 24.82 1.29 13.92
CA SER A 223 26.15 0.86 14.34
C SER A 223 26.90 0.13 13.22
N PRO A 224 28.25 0.21 13.16
CA PRO A 224 28.97 -0.38 12.04
C PRO A 224 29.07 -1.89 12.16
N THR A 225 29.38 -2.56 11.05
CA THR A 225 29.76 -3.98 11.00
C THR A 225 31.07 -4.11 10.25
N ALA A 226 32.05 -4.78 10.86
CA ALA A 226 33.30 -5.19 10.23
C ALA A 226 33.22 -6.66 9.83
N ARG A 227 33.80 -7.00 8.67
CA ARG A 227 34.03 -8.38 8.24
C ARG A 227 35.36 -8.49 7.50
N ILE A 228 36.24 -9.38 7.93
CA ILE A 228 37.50 -9.67 7.25
C ILE A 228 37.24 -10.70 6.15
N HIS A 229 37.62 -10.37 4.92
CA HIS A 229 37.67 -11.33 3.84
C HIS A 229 38.99 -12.11 3.92
N PRO A 230 38.96 -13.44 4.16
CA PRO A 230 40.17 -14.25 4.21
C PRO A 230 40.79 -14.41 2.82
N PRO A 231 42.11 -14.65 2.73
CA PRO A 231 42.76 -14.98 1.47
C PRO A 231 42.22 -16.32 0.93
N GLN A 232 42.26 -16.50 -0.39
CA GLN A 232 41.89 -17.78 -1.00
C GLN A 232 43.03 -18.79 -0.85
N GLY A 233 42.72 -19.98 -0.36
CA GLY A 233 43.68 -21.07 -0.22
C GLY A 233 44.43 -21.07 1.12
N VAL A 234 45.45 -21.90 1.18
CA VAL A 234 46.29 -22.10 2.37
C VAL A 234 47.51 -21.21 2.27
N MET A 235 47.84 -20.50 3.36
CA MET A 235 49.03 -19.65 3.41
C MET A 235 50.28 -20.47 3.74
N ARG A 236 51.35 -20.31 2.96
CA ARG A 236 52.64 -20.98 3.14
C ARG A 236 53.73 -19.98 3.52
N GLU A 237 54.85 -20.47 4.04
CA GLU A 237 56.02 -19.61 4.24
C GLU A 237 56.46 -18.97 2.91
N GLY A 238 56.78 -17.68 2.97
CA GLY A 238 57.12 -16.84 1.81
C GLY A 238 55.93 -16.18 1.11
N ASP A 239 54.69 -16.63 1.36
CA ASP A 239 53.50 -16.02 0.76
C ASP A 239 53.27 -14.58 1.26
N THR A 240 52.37 -13.85 0.59
CA THR A 240 51.92 -12.52 1.03
C THR A 240 50.47 -12.59 1.49
N LEU A 241 50.23 -12.27 2.76
CA LEU A 241 48.88 -12.17 3.31
C LEU A 241 48.26 -10.83 2.93
N ILE A 242 47.04 -10.85 2.39
CA ILE A 242 46.23 -9.66 2.17
C ILE A 242 44.88 -9.88 2.85
N LEU A 243 44.58 -9.08 3.86
CA LEU A 243 43.29 -9.07 4.55
C LEU A 243 42.54 -7.79 4.23
N THR A 244 41.29 -7.90 3.77
CA THR A 244 40.42 -6.75 3.50
C THR A 244 39.28 -6.73 4.51
N CYS A 245 39.18 -5.66 5.31
CA CYS A 245 38.10 -5.48 6.28
C CYS A 245 36.95 -4.72 5.63
N ALA A 246 35.92 -5.42 5.17
CA ALA A 246 34.72 -4.79 4.65
C ALA A 246 33.90 -4.16 5.79
N VAL A 247 33.64 -2.86 5.65
CA VAL A 247 32.94 -2.06 6.66
C VAL A 247 31.61 -1.57 6.09
N ASN A 248 30.55 -1.74 6.87
CA ASN A 248 29.26 -1.07 6.65
C ASN A 248 28.89 -0.30 7.92
N GLY A 249 28.17 0.80 7.80
CA GLY A 249 27.74 1.64 8.91
C GLY A 249 27.18 2.97 8.40
N ASN A 250 26.23 3.54 9.13
CA ASN A 250 25.77 4.91 8.86
C ASN A 250 25.75 5.73 10.17
N PRO A 251 26.61 6.74 10.35
CA PRO A 251 27.65 7.17 9.41
C PRO A 251 28.75 6.12 9.19
N LEU A 252 29.36 6.14 8.01
CA LEU A 252 30.47 5.24 7.67
C LEU A 252 31.69 5.55 8.56
N PRO A 253 32.29 4.57 9.25
CA PRO A 253 33.52 4.75 10.02
C PRO A 253 34.66 5.27 9.14
N ARG A 254 35.42 6.25 9.66
CA ARG A 254 36.58 6.80 8.95
C ARG A 254 37.90 6.12 9.32
N ASP A 255 38.00 5.60 10.54
CA ASP A 255 39.22 5.00 11.07
C ASP A 255 39.03 3.48 11.26
N ILE A 256 39.83 2.69 10.56
CA ILE A 256 39.90 1.23 10.68
C ILE A 256 41.19 0.89 11.43
N LYS A 257 41.09 0.16 12.54
CA LYS A 257 42.24 -0.22 13.36
C LYS A 257 42.53 -1.70 13.20
N TRP A 258 43.69 -2.02 12.65
CA TRP A 258 44.22 -3.37 12.63
C TRP A 258 45.04 -3.64 13.89
N SER A 259 44.90 -4.83 14.44
CA SER A 259 45.71 -5.30 15.57
C SER A 259 45.89 -6.81 15.52
N ARG A 260 46.92 -7.30 16.22
CA ARG A 260 47.16 -8.73 16.44
C ARG A 260 46.84 -9.06 17.90
N ALA A 261 46.22 -10.22 18.14
CA ALA A 261 45.89 -10.64 19.49
C ALA A 261 47.18 -10.92 20.28
N ASN A 262 47.29 -10.33 21.47
CA ASN A 262 48.40 -10.51 22.42
C ASN A 262 49.79 -10.13 21.90
N ASP A 263 49.88 -9.43 20.76
CA ASP A 263 51.16 -9.00 20.17
C ASP A 263 50.95 -7.76 19.29
N THR A 264 52.05 -7.16 18.86
CA THR A 264 52.07 -6.09 17.85
C THR A 264 51.98 -6.67 16.44
N LEU A 265 51.49 -5.87 15.50
CA LEU A 265 51.57 -6.24 14.08
C LEU A 265 53.05 -6.35 13.68
N PRO A 266 53.42 -7.30 12.80
CA PRO A 266 54.79 -7.39 12.30
C PRO A 266 55.27 -6.05 11.73
N GLU A 267 56.54 -5.67 11.92
CA GLU A 267 57.08 -4.38 11.42
C GLU A 267 56.90 -4.19 9.90
N ARG A 268 56.85 -5.30 9.16
CA ARG A 268 56.63 -5.34 7.71
C ARG A 268 55.16 -5.26 7.29
N ALA A 269 54.22 -5.14 8.24
CA ALA A 269 52.81 -5.00 7.96
C ALA A 269 52.50 -3.60 7.39
N LEU A 270 51.80 -3.57 6.26
CA LEU A 270 51.38 -2.34 5.59
C LEU A 270 49.86 -2.19 5.73
N ILE A 271 49.42 -1.05 6.27
CA ILE A 271 47.99 -0.74 6.43
C ILE A 271 47.62 0.37 5.45
N GLU A 272 46.73 0.05 4.51
CA GLU A 272 46.18 0.99 3.53
C GLU A 272 44.65 1.04 3.68
N GLY A 273 44.18 1.88 4.61
CA GLY A 273 42.76 2.01 4.92
C GLY A 273 42.15 0.69 5.43
N GLU A 274 41.34 0.05 4.60
CA GLU A 274 40.68 -1.22 4.91
C GLU A 274 41.52 -2.47 4.65
N VAL A 275 42.72 -2.33 4.07
CA VAL A 275 43.58 -3.44 3.67
C VAL A 275 44.81 -3.55 4.59
N LEU A 276 45.06 -4.76 5.10
CA LEU A 276 46.29 -5.13 5.80
C LEU A 276 47.08 -6.11 4.92
N THR A 277 48.32 -5.74 4.58
CA THR A 277 49.23 -6.56 3.79
C THR A 277 50.45 -6.96 4.62
N ILE A 278 50.77 -8.26 4.65
CA ILE A 278 51.96 -8.79 5.31
C ILE A 278 52.75 -9.63 4.30
N PRO A 279 53.83 -9.09 3.71
CA PRO A 279 54.66 -9.83 2.76
C PRO A 279 55.56 -10.85 3.47
N SER A 280 55.97 -11.88 2.72
CA SER A 280 56.94 -12.90 3.18
C SER A 280 56.57 -13.48 4.54
N LEU A 281 55.49 -14.25 4.59
CA LEU A 281 55.01 -14.91 5.80
C LEU A 281 56.03 -15.91 6.36
N SER A 282 56.10 -15.99 7.68
CA SER A 282 56.86 -16.98 8.44
C SER A 282 55.97 -17.64 9.50
N MET A 283 56.40 -18.77 10.05
CA MET A 283 55.67 -19.42 11.16
C MET A 283 55.48 -18.52 12.40
N LEU A 284 56.32 -17.49 12.59
CA LEU A 284 56.21 -16.54 13.70
C LEU A 284 55.05 -15.54 13.55
N ASP A 285 54.46 -15.44 12.36
CA ASP A 285 53.33 -14.53 12.10
C ASP A 285 51.98 -15.16 12.42
N ASN A 286 51.97 -16.45 12.75
CA ASN A 286 50.79 -17.18 13.17
C ASN A 286 50.11 -16.48 14.36
N GLY A 287 48.81 -16.31 14.26
CA GLY A 287 48.05 -15.61 15.28
C GLY A 287 46.73 -15.08 14.77
N THR A 288 46.01 -14.39 15.66
CA THR A 288 44.70 -13.83 15.36
C THR A 288 44.84 -12.35 15.03
N TYR A 289 44.52 -11.98 13.80
CA TYR A 289 44.47 -10.60 13.33
C TYR A 289 43.04 -10.08 13.47
N SER A 290 42.87 -8.84 13.93
CA SER A 290 41.56 -8.23 14.10
C SER A 290 41.48 -6.87 13.44
N CYS A 291 40.35 -6.57 12.81
CA CYS A 291 40.01 -5.22 12.38
C CYS A 291 38.90 -4.68 13.28
N GLN A 292 39.07 -3.46 13.77
CA GLN A 292 38.13 -2.78 14.66
C GLN A 292 37.68 -1.46 14.04
N VAL A 293 36.38 -1.22 14.06
CA VAL A 293 35.74 -0.04 13.49
C VAL A 293 34.74 0.55 14.47
N ALA A 294 34.53 1.86 14.40
CA ALA A 294 33.63 2.58 15.29
C ALA A 294 32.94 3.74 14.59
N ASN A 295 31.68 3.98 14.94
CA ASN A 295 31.00 5.25 14.69
C ASN A 295 30.31 5.73 15.99
N LYS A 296 29.55 6.82 15.92
CA LYS A 296 28.85 7.39 17.08
C LYS A 296 27.78 6.47 17.70
N HIS A 297 27.37 5.42 16.99
CA HIS A 297 26.32 4.47 17.40
C HIS A 297 26.87 3.13 17.89
N GLY A 298 28.18 2.86 17.76
CA GLY A 298 28.76 1.64 18.28
C GLY A 298 30.12 1.29 17.70
N ARG A 299 30.60 0.09 18.06
CA ARG A 299 31.84 -0.50 17.59
C ARG A 299 31.59 -1.91 17.08
N SER A 300 32.39 -2.34 16.11
CA SER A 300 32.39 -3.70 15.61
C SER A 300 33.82 -4.13 15.35
N SER A 301 34.06 -5.42 15.51
CA SER A 301 35.35 -6.04 15.22
C SER A 301 35.15 -7.42 14.65
N ASP A 302 36.03 -7.80 13.73
CA ASP A 302 36.11 -9.16 13.22
C ASP A 302 37.53 -9.70 13.36
N GLN A 303 37.67 -11.02 13.38
CA GLN A 303 38.92 -11.71 13.64
C GLN A 303 39.21 -12.76 12.58
N TYR A 304 40.47 -12.83 12.15
CA TYR A 304 40.99 -13.84 11.24
C TYR A 304 42.17 -14.56 11.88
N VAL A 305 42.13 -15.89 11.90
CA VAL A 305 43.21 -16.72 12.42
C VAL A 305 44.13 -17.12 11.28
N LEU A 306 45.36 -16.62 11.30
CA LEU A 306 46.39 -16.98 10.35
C LEU A 306 47.11 -18.25 10.80
N VAL A 307 47.16 -19.23 9.90
CA VAL A 307 48.00 -20.42 10.01
C VAL A 307 48.85 -20.53 8.75
N VAL A 308 50.15 -20.34 8.92
CA VAL A 308 51.17 -20.51 7.90
C VAL A 308 51.63 -21.97 7.91
N TYR A 309 51.74 -22.57 6.73
CA TYR A 309 52.21 -23.94 6.55
C TYR A 309 53.63 -23.94 5.97
N ASP A 310 54.44 -24.88 6.44
CA ASP A 310 55.69 -25.20 5.78
C ASP A 310 55.40 -25.66 4.33
N PRO A 311 56.14 -25.19 3.30
CA PRO A 311 56.07 -25.74 1.96
C PRO A 311 56.14 -27.28 1.89
N GLY A 312 56.75 -27.96 2.87
CA GLY A 312 56.80 -29.42 2.99
C GLY A 312 55.58 -30.12 3.61
N ALA A 313 54.60 -29.37 4.14
CA ALA A 313 53.43 -29.95 4.81
C ALA A 313 52.35 -30.40 3.81
N ILE A 314 52.00 -31.69 3.83
CA ILE A 314 50.88 -32.26 3.07
C ILE A 314 49.59 -31.92 3.82
N VAL A 315 48.83 -30.95 3.32
CA VAL A 315 47.48 -30.65 3.86
C VAL A 315 46.51 -31.67 3.27
N GLU A 316 46.21 -32.73 4.02
CA GLU A 316 45.14 -33.67 3.66
C GLU A 316 43.79 -32.94 3.76
N ALA A 317 43.22 -32.57 2.61
CA ALA A 317 41.82 -32.21 2.55
C ALA A 317 41.01 -33.47 2.92
N GLN A 318 40.34 -33.46 4.07
CA GLN A 318 39.34 -34.46 4.45
C GLN A 318 38.22 -34.44 3.40
N THR A 319 38.39 -35.20 2.33
CA THR A 319 37.34 -35.39 1.33
C THR A 319 36.18 -36.12 1.99
N SER A 320 34.98 -35.55 1.90
CA SER A 320 33.71 -36.03 2.49
C SER A 320 33.19 -37.36 1.90
N VAL A 321 34.09 -38.23 1.44
CA VAL A 321 33.81 -39.41 0.62
C VAL A 321 33.36 -40.66 1.40
N PRO A 322 33.49 -40.82 2.75
CA PRO A 322 32.98 -42.04 3.37
C PRO A 322 31.46 -42.02 3.63
N TYR A 323 30.80 -40.85 3.72
CA TYR A 323 29.38 -40.79 4.11
C TYR A 323 28.40 -41.11 2.98
N ALA A 324 28.71 -40.73 1.74
CA ALA A 324 27.85 -41.01 0.59
C ALA A 324 27.79 -42.52 0.27
N ILE A 325 28.92 -43.22 0.42
CA ILE A 325 29.02 -44.67 0.22
C ILE A 325 28.22 -45.41 1.30
N VAL A 326 28.37 -44.99 2.56
CA VAL A 326 27.61 -45.58 3.69
C VAL A 326 26.11 -45.37 3.53
N GLY A 327 25.67 -44.17 3.11
CA GLY A 327 24.25 -43.89 2.84
C GLY A 327 23.68 -44.71 1.68
N GLY A 328 24.45 -44.89 0.60
CA GLY A 328 24.04 -45.71 -0.55
C GLY A 328 23.88 -47.19 -0.20
N ILE A 329 24.78 -47.76 0.60
CA ILE A 329 24.70 -49.16 1.05
C ILE A 329 23.48 -49.38 1.95
N LEU A 330 23.23 -48.46 2.89
CA LEU A 330 22.04 -48.50 3.76
C LEU A 330 20.74 -48.44 2.96
N ALA A 331 20.65 -47.56 1.96
CA ALA A 331 19.47 -47.44 1.12
C ALA A 331 19.21 -48.72 0.29
N LEU A 332 20.26 -49.34 -0.25
CA LEU A 332 20.15 -50.62 -0.98
C LEU A 332 19.67 -51.77 -0.09
N LEU A 333 20.19 -51.87 1.14
CA LEU A 333 19.76 -52.89 2.09
C LEU A 333 18.29 -52.72 2.46
N VAL A 334 17.85 -51.50 2.73
CA VAL A 334 16.45 -51.19 3.04
C VAL A 334 15.54 -51.53 1.85
N PHE A 335 15.95 -51.17 0.63
CA PHE A 335 15.20 -51.49 -0.58
C PHE A 335 15.05 -53.00 -0.79
N LEU A 336 16.13 -53.78 -0.61
CA LEU A 336 16.07 -55.23 -0.70
C LEU A 336 15.10 -55.85 0.32
N VAL A 337 15.13 -55.38 1.57
CA VAL A 337 14.19 -55.84 2.61
C VAL A 337 12.75 -55.53 2.22
N ILE A 338 12.46 -54.33 1.71
CA ILE A 338 11.12 -53.96 1.24
C ILE A 338 10.67 -54.85 0.08
N CYS A 339 11.55 -55.10 -0.90
CA CYS A 339 11.24 -56.01 -2.01
C CYS A 339 10.89 -57.41 -1.51
N VAL A 340 11.65 -57.96 -0.56
CA VAL A 340 11.37 -59.27 0.04
C VAL A 340 10.02 -59.28 0.75
N LEU A 341 9.69 -58.24 1.53
CA LEU A 341 8.40 -58.13 2.20
C LEU A 341 7.23 -58.06 1.21
N ILE A 342 7.37 -57.31 0.12
CA ILE A 342 6.36 -57.24 -0.95
C ILE A 342 6.15 -58.62 -1.58
N VAL A 343 7.24 -59.34 -1.88
CA VAL A 343 7.16 -60.71 -2.43
C VAL A 343 6.50 -61.67 -1.44
N MET A 344 6.86 -61.59 -0.16
CA MET A 344 6.26 -62.42 0.90
C MET A 344 4.76 -62.16 1.04
N VAL A 345 4.35 -60.90 1.02
CA VAL A 345 2.93 -60.50 1.05
C VAL A 345 2.21 -60.99 -0.20
N TRP A 346 2.81 -60.85 -1.38
CA TRP A 346 2.24 -61.37 -2.63
C TRP A 346 2.08 -62.90 -2.61
N CYS A 347 3.08 -63.63 -2.14
CA CYS A 347 3.01 -65.08 -1.95
C CYS A 347 1.90 -65.47 -0.96
N SER A 348 1.76 -64.73 0.14
CA SER A 348 0.71 -64.97 1.15
C SER A 348 -0.69 -64.73 0.59
N ILE A 349 -0.88 -63.65 -0.19
CA ILE A 349 -2.17 -63.36 -0.85
C ILE A 349 -2.48 -64.40 -1.92
N ARG A 350 -1.47 -64.89 -2.67
CA ARG A 350 -1.65 -65.93 -3.68
C ARG A 350 -2.02 -67.28 -3.07
N GLN A 351 -1.48 -67.63 -1.90
CA GLN A 351 -1.97 -68.78 -1.15
C GLN A 351 -3.43 -68.57 -0.72
N LYS A 352 -3.82 -67.35 -0.30
CA LYS A 352 -5.18 -67.02 0.19
C LYS A 352 -6.32 -67.16 -0.81
N GLY A 353 -6.02 -67.21 -2.11
CA GLY A 353 -7.01 -67.46 -3.16
C GLY A 353 -7.39 -68.93 -3.39
N SER A 354 -6.76 -69.90 -2.71
CA SER A 354 -6.91 -71.33 -3.05
C SER A 354 -7.71 -72.19 -2.04
N TYR A 355 -8.23 -71.62 -0.94
CA TYR A 355 -8.91 -72.40 0.13
C TYR A 355 -10.40 -72.08 0.36
N LEU A 356 -11.04 -71.31 -0.51
CA LEU A 356 -12.46 -70.95 -0.38
C LEU A 356 -13.43 -71.77 -1.24
N THR A 357 -12.98 -72.89 -1.82
CA THR A 357 -13.84 -73.80 -2.58
C THR A 357 -13.49 -75.25 -2.29
N HIS A 358 -13.88 -75.78 -1.12
CA HIS A 358 -14.26 -77.19 -0.94
C HIS A 358 -14.80 -77.40 0.48
N GLU A 359 -15.83 -78.25 0.58
CA GLU A 359 -16.44 -78.82 1.80
C GLU A 359 -17.60 -78.05 2.43
N ALA A 360 -18.73 -78.13 1.71
CA ALA A 360 -20.03 -78.43 2.30
C ALA A 360 -20.15 -79.95 2.60
N SER A 361 -21.04 -80.30 3.55
CA SER A 361 -21.46 -81.63 4.05
C SER A 361 -20.54 -82.27 5.10
N GLY A 362 -20.98 -82.72 6.29
CA GLY A 362 -22.29 -82.85 6.93
C GLY A 362 -22.23 -84.06 7.89
N LEU A 363 -22.71 -83.94 9.14
CA LEU A 363 -23.44 -84.97 9.92
C LEU A 363 -23.65 -84.56 11.39
N ASP A 364 -24.86 -84.88 11.85
CA ASP A 364 -25.54 -84.54 13.11
C ASP A 364 -25.03 -85.33 14.34
N GLU A 365 -25.22 -84.77 15.54
CA GLU A 365 -25.94 -85.48 16.62
C GLU A 365 -26.47 -84.52 17.73
N HIS A 366 -27.62 -84.89 18.28
CA HIS A 366 -28.57 -84.15 19.12
C HIS A 366 -28.13 -83.79 20.55
N GLY A 367 -28.83 -82.80 21.16
CA GLY A 367 -28.83 -82.63 22.62
C GLY A 367 -29.60 -81.43 23.19
N GLU A 368 -30.93 -81.54 23.21
CA GLU A 368 -31.90 -80.95 24.17
C GLU A 368 -32.18 -79.44 24.28
N ALA A 369 -33.49 -79.19 24.33
CA ALA A 369 -34.18 -77.92 24.46
C ALA A 369 -34.32 -77.45 25.91
N ARG A 370 -34.39 -76.13 26.09
CA ARG A 370 -35.37 -75.47 26.97
C ARG A 370 -35.48 -73.98 26.65
N GLU A 371 -36.64 -73.59 26.16
CA GLU A 371 -37.09 -72.19 26.15
C GLU A 371 -37.59 -71.79 27.55
N ALA A 372 -37.28 -70.56 27.97
CA ALA A 372 -38.12 -69.79 28.87
C ALA A 372 -37.96 -68.29 28.57
N PHE A 373 -39.08 -67.72 28.15
CA PHE A 373 -39.40 -66.31 27.98
C PHE A 373 -39.32 -65.51 29.31
N LEU A 374 -38.79 -64.27 29.27
CA LEU A 374 -39.51 -63.00 29.55
C LEU A 374 -38.57 -61.83 29.92
N ASN A 375 -38.66 -60.77 29.11
CA ASN A 375 -38.75 -59.33 29.39
C ASN A 375 -37.88 -58.67 30.49
N GLY A 376 -37.30 -57.52 30.10
CA GLY A 376 -37.18 -56.39 31.04
C GLY A 376 -36.14 -55.33 30.70
N GLY A 377 -36.51 -54.39 29.83
CA GLY A 377 -36.43 -52.95 30.10
C GLY A 377 -35.10 -52.27 30.50
N ASP A 378 -34.70 -51.39 29.59
CA ASP A 378 -34.38 -49.97 29.82
C ASP A 378 -33.02 -49.57 30.44
N GLY A 379 -32.52 -48.41 30.00
CA GLY A 379 -31.41 -47.71 30.70
C GLY A 379 -30.26 -47.17 29.85
N HIS A 380 -30.56 -46.32 28.88
CA HIS A 380 -29.94 -44.99 28.73
C HIS A 380 -28.47 -44.76 29.17
N LYS A 381 -27.57 -44.42 28.22
CA LYS A 381 -26.87 -43.12 28.18
C LYS A 381 -25.77 -43.03 27.10
N ARG A 382 -26.05 -42.16 26.13
CA ARG A 382 -25.13 -41.38 25.29
C ARG A 382 -24.13 -40.59 26.16
N LYS A 383 -22.87 -40.51 25.72
CA LYS A 383 -22.11 -39.25 25.68
C LYS A 383 -20.88 -39.35 24.76
N GLU A 384 -20.86 -38.43 23.81
CA GLU A 384 -19.73 -37.99 23.00
C GLU A 384 -18.71 -37.22 23.87
N GLU A 385 -17.46 -37.20 23.43
CA GLU A 385 -16.51 -36.05 23.47
C GLU A 385 -15.25 -36.51 22.70
N PHE A 386 -14.98 -35.96 21.51
CA PHE A 386 -14.13 -34.79 21.23
C PHE A 386 -12.78 -34.80 21.96
N PHE A 387 -11.67 -34.69 21.23
CA PHE A 387 -10.86 -33.46 21.21
C PHE A 387 -9.78 -33.54 20.11
N ILE A 388 -9.55 -32.36 19.52
CA ILE A 388 -8.46 -31.98 18.62
C ILE A 388 -7.14 -31.96 19.38
#